data_AF-A0A8B3JQP5-F1
#
_entry.id   AF-A0A8B3JQP5-F1
#
_cell.length_a   1.000
_cell.length_b   1.000
_cell.length_c   1.000
_cell.angle_alpha   90.00
_cell.angle_beta   90.00
_cell.angle_gamma   90.00
#
_symmetry.space_group_name_H-M   'P 1'
#
loop_
_entity.id
_entity.type
_entity.pdbx_description
1 polymer ?
#
loop_
_entity_poly.entity_id
_entity_poly.type
_entity_poly.pdbx_seq_one_letter_code
_entity_poly.pdbx_strand_id
1 'polypeptide(L)' 'MKVIIFLALLIVCFVIIPDAWINNIIMQHIQISGDGEEAMNTYEFTAILIKFGISTVVSLVLLLLPKLFKR' A
#
# COMPACT_ATOMS: atom_id res chain seq x y z
N MET A 1 -5.42 7.66 20.99
CA MET A 1 -5.52 6.17 20.91
C MET A 1 -5.93 5.66 19.54
N LYS A 2 -7.03 6.10 18.91
CA LYS A 2 -7.45 5.62 17.57
C LYS A 2 -6.40 5.85 16.47
N VAL A 3 -5.69 6.98 16.50
CA VAL A 3 -4.58 7.27 15.58
C VAL A 3 -3.40 6.30 15.75
N ILE A 4 -3.10 5.89 16.99
CA ILE A 4 -2.03 4.91 17.27
C ILE A 4 -2.41 3.54 16.71
N ILE A 5 -3.67 3.12 16.90
CA ILE A 5 -4.19 1.86 16.35
C ILE A 5 -4.17 1.91 14.81
N PHE A 6 -4.55 3.04 14.21
CA PHE A 6 -4.42 3.24 12.77
C PHE A 6 -2.99 3.07 12.29
N LEU A 7 -2.02 3.73 12.95
CA LEU A 7 -0.61 3.65 12.57
C LEU A 7 -0.08 2.21 12.69
N ALA A 8 -0.44 1.50 13.76
CA ALA A 8 -0.05 0.11 13.95
C ALA A 8 -0.64 -0.79 12.84
N LEU A 9 -1.92 -0.65 12.53
CA LEU A 9 -2.55 -1.38 11.42
C LEU A 9 -1.91 -1.05 10.08
N LEU A 10 -1.58 0.22 9.85
CA LEU A 10 -0.93 0.67 8.62
C LEU A 10 0.41 -0.02 8.42
N ILE A 11 1.25 -0.04 9.46
CA ILE A 11 2.56 -0.69 9.42
C ILE A 11 2.40 -2.19 9.20
N VAL A 12 1.50 -2.84 9.94
CA VAL A 12 1.24 -4.28 9.80
C VAL A 12 0.78 -4.64 8.38
N CYS A 13 -0.18 -3.89 7.84
CA CYS A 13 -0.64 -4.11 6.46
C CYS A 13 0.50 -3.89 5.45
N PHE A 14 1.30 -2.83 5.64
CA PHE A 14 2.39 -2.50 4.75
C PHE A 14 3.47 -3.59 4.70
N VAL A 15 3.78 -4.19 5.85
CA VAL A 15 4.78 -5.27 5.97
C VAL A 15 4.25 -6.60 5.42
N ILE A 16 2.96 -6.90 5.58
CA ILE A 16 2.39 -8.18 5.15
C ILE A 16 2.20 -8.26 3.63
N ILE A 17 2.01 -7.12 2.93
CA ILE A 17 1.82 -7.10 1.48
C ILE A 17 3.09 -7.62 0.77
N PRO A 18 3.02 -8.74 0.02
CA PRO A 18 4.18 -9.29 -0.67
C PRO A 18 4.65 -8.40 -1.81
N ASP A 19 5.97 -8.16 -1.89
CA ASP A 19 6.56 -7.35 -2.95
C ASP A 19 6.34 -7.95 -4.34
N ALA A 20 6.38 -9.28 -4.46
CA ALA A 20 6.12 -9.98 -5.73
C ALA A 20 4.73 -9.66 -6.31
N TRP A 21 3.72 -9.49 -5.46
CA TRP A 21 2.37 -9.15 -5.90
C TRP A 21 2.31 -7.71 -6.43
N ILE A 22 2.95 -6.78 -5.73
CA ILE A 22 3.04 -5.37 -6.14
C ILE A 22 3.82 -5.23 -7.44
N ASN A 23 4.94 -5.93 -7.55
CA ASN A 23 5.77 -5.96 -8.75
C ASN A 23 4.96 -6.43 -9.96
N ASN A 24 4.18 -7.49 -9.80
CA ASN A 24 3.33 -7.99 -10.87
C ASN A 24 2.24 -6.96 -11.27
N ILE A 25 1.64 -6.26 -10.31
CA ILE A 25 0.67 -5.19 -10.61
C ILE A 25 1.33 -4.08 -11.44
N ILE A 26 2.51 -3.62 -11.04
CA ILE A 26 3.24 -2.55 -11.75
C ILE A 26 3.56 -3.00 -13.17
N MET A 27 4.16 -4.19 -13.33
CA MET A 27 4.53 -4.72 -14.65
C MET A 27 3.32 -4.90 -15.59
N GLN A 28 2.16 -5.23 -15.04
CA GLN A 28 0.95 -5.46 -15.84
C GLN A 28 0.18 -4.18 -16.19
N HIS A 29 0.25 -3.13 -15.36
CA HIS A 29 -0.66 -1.98 -15.48
C HIS A 29 0.02 -0.63 -15.57
N ILE A 30 1.33 -0.53 -15.31
CA ILE A 30 2.05 0.73 -15.24
C ILE A 30 3.23 0.67 -16.21
N GLN A 31 3.17 1.50 -17.25
CA GLN A 31 4.31 1.72 -18.12
C GLN A 31 5.29 2.65 -17.43
N ILE A 32 6.51 2.16 -17.18
CA ILE A 32 7.61 2.96 -16.66
C ILE A 32 8.56 3.26 -17.81
N SER A 33 8.79 4.55 -18.03
CA SER A 33 9.66 5.09 -19.06
C SER A 33 10.83 5.83 -18.42
N GLY A 34 12.00 5.74 -19.04
CA GLY A 34 13.22 6.40 -18.58
C GLY A 34 14.44 5.56 -18.94
N ASP A 35 15.62 6.14 -18.76
CA ASP A 35 16.86 5.35 -18.73
C ASP A 35 16.84 4.41 -17.51
N GLY A 36 17.70 3.39 -17.49
CA GLY A 36 17.70 2.34 -16.47
C GLY A 36 17.69 2.86 -15.03
N GLU A 37 18.43 3.93 -14.72
CA GLU A 37 18.47 4.53 -13.38
C GLU A 37 17.16 5.25 -13.02
N GLU A 38 16.69 6.14 -13.89
CA GLU A 38 15.46 6.90 -13.68
C GLU A 38 14.23 5.98 -13.64
N ALA A 39 14.21 4.95 -14.49
CA ALA A 39 13.16 3.94 -14.52
C ALA A 39 13.14 3.11 -13.23
N MET A 40 14.30 2.72 -12.71
CA MET A 40 14.39 1.97 -11.45
C MET A 40 13.91 2.80 -10.25
N ASN A 41 14.32 4.07 -10.15
CA ASN A 41 13.85 4.97 -9.08
C ASN A 41 12.32 5.18 -9.15
N THR A 42 11.80 5.41 -10.35
CA THR A 42 10.34 5.56 -10.57
C THR A 42 9.59 4.28 -10.21
N TYR A 43 10.15 3.11 -10.53
CA TYR A 43 9.61 1.81 -10.18
C TYR A 43 9.53 1.61 -8.67
N GLU A 44 10.63 1.84 -7.95
CA GLU A 44 10.67 1.67 -6.49
C GLU A 44 9.70 2.62 -5.78
N PHE A 45 9.69 3.89 -6.18
CA PHE A 45 8.77 4.87 -5.62
C PHE A 45 7.30 4.49 -5.86
N THR A 46 7.00 4.03 -7.08
CA THR A 46 5.65 3.56 -7.45
C THR A 46 5.23 2.36 -6.60
N ALA A 47 6.13 1.39 -6.38
CA ALA A 47 5.86 0.23 -5.53
C ALA A 47 5.54 0.63 -4.09
N ILE A 48 6.31 1.55 -3.51
CA ILE A 48 6.07 2.08 -2.17
C ILE A 48 4.71 2.78 -2.10
N LEU A 49 4.39 3.61 -3.10
CA LEU A 49 3.14 4.37 -3.13
C LEU A 49 1.92 3.46 -3.19
N ILE A 50 1.96 2.41 -4.01
CA ILE A 50 0.88 1.42 -4.11
C ILE A 50 0.73 0.64 -2.81
N LYS A 51 1.83 0.13 -2.23
CA LYS A 51 1.79 -0.56 -0.93
C LYS A 51 1.21 0.32 0.15
N PHE A 52 1.63 1.58 0.21
CA PHE A 52 1.15 2.55 1.17
C PHE A 52 -0.34 2.86 0.97
N GLY A 53 -0.78 3.06 -0.26
CA GLY A 53 -2.18 3.31 -0.60
C GLY A 53 -3.09 2.15 -0.20
N ILE A 54 -2.75 0.92 -0.57
CA ILE A 54 -3.51 -0.28 -0.21
C ILE A 54 -3.57 -0.44 1.31
N SER A 55 -2.42 -0.30 1.99
CA SER A 55 -2.35 -0.42 3.45
C SER A 55 -3.20 0.62 4.17
N THR A 56 -3.24 1.84 3.63
CA THR A 56 -4.06 2.94 4.15
C THR A 56 -5.55 2.61 4.04
N VAL A 57 -5.99 2.16 2.85
CA VAL A 57 -7.40 1.78 2.62
C VAL A 57 -7.80 0.63 3.53
N VAL A 58 -7.01 -0.44 3.60
CA VAL A 58 -7.30 -1.61 4.46
C VAL A 58 -7.38 -1.20 5.93
N SER A 59 -6.42 -0.40 6.41
CA SER A 59 -6.39 0.06 7.81
C SER A 59 -7.59 0.94 8.16
N LEU A 60 -8.02 1.80 7.23
CA LEU A 60 -9.24 2.59 7.40
C LEU A 60 -10.49 1.70 7.46
N VAL A 61 -10.61 0.74 6.55
CA VAL A 61 -11.74 -0.21 6.54
C VAL A 61 -11.79 -0.99 7.85
N LEU A 62 -10.66 -1.50 8.34
CA LEU A 62 -10.57 -2.22 9.62
C LEU A 62 -10.99 -1.35 10.82
N LEU A 63 -10.69 -0.06 10.80
CA LEU A 63 -11.14 0.87 11.85
C LEU A 63 -12.61 1.26 11.75
N LEU A 64 -13.19 1.25 10.56
CA LEU A 64 -14.57 1.66 10.30
C LEU A 64 -15.56 0.50 10.43
N LEU A 65 -15.15 -0.73 10.10
CA LEU A 65 -15.95 -1.96 10.22
C LEU A 65 -16.67 -2.09 11.58
N PRO A 66 -15.99 -1.94 12.75
CA PRO A 66 -16.62 -2.09 14.06
C PRO A 66 -17.71 -1.05 14.34
N LYS A 67 -17.65 0.12 13.68
CA LYS A 67 -18.70 1.15 13.81
C LYS A 67 -19.92 0.83 12.95
N LEU A 68 -19.72 0.17 11.80
CA LEU A 68 -20.79 -0.24 10.90
C LEU A 68 -21.65 -1.37 11.50
N PHE A 69 -21.03 -2.32 12.21
CA PHE A 69 -21.74 -3.45 12.85
C PHE A 69 -22.46 -3.10 14.17
N LYS A 70 -22.22 -1.91 14.74
CA LYS A 70 -22.88 -1.44 15.98
C LYS A 70 -24.13 -0.59 15.72
N ARG A 71 -24.63 -0.55 14.49
CA ARG A 71 -25.87 0.10 14.07
C ARG A 71 -26.92 -0.96 13.79
#